data_AF-M1XNG9-F1
#
_entry.id   AF-M1XNG9-F1
#
_cell.length_a   1.000
_cell.length_b   1.000
_cell.length_c   1.000
_cell.angle_alpha   90.00
_cell.angle_beta   90.00
_cell.angle_gamma   90.00
#
_symmetry.space_group_name_H-M   'P 1'
#
loop_
_entity.id
_entity.type
_entity.pdbx_description
1 polymer ?
#
loop_
_entity_poly.entity_id
_entity_poly.type
_entity_poly.pdbx_seq_one_letter_code
_entity_poly.pdbx_strand_id
1 'polypeptide(L)'
;MEQNLINMEAEDYIDQLIETEREGMNQRAKWISEHRPQYSHGMSMFGGEKALTLYEDSQLSYIYGTFSGSILLSQSFIEQSICAMAHDAGEFTEDDLLGYHDAVNFLTERDIVDPNEVSGVPLDELHNLRNPVAHFRDPSDEDSLSRRKVTNARNEPESVAPTTNEMLKDDAEKILKTVFSVATLFGVGYRSD
;
A
#
# COMPACT_ATOMS: atom_id res chain seq x y z
N MET A 1 35.58 -22.59 27.51
CA MET A 1 34.70 -21.47 27.11
C MET A 1 33.67 -22.06 26.18
N GLU A 2 32.64 -22.66 26.77
CA GLU A 2 31.52 -23.23 26.03
C GLU A 2 30.58 -22.10 25.61
N GLN A 3 30.27 -22.05 24.32
CA GLN A 3 29.25 -21.18 23.76
C GLN A 3 27.88 -21.63 24.29
N ASN A 4 27.33 -20.86 25.22
CA ASN A 4 25.90 -20.86 25.51
C ASN A 4 25.15 -20.27 24.31
N LEU A 5 24.98 -21.06 23.26
CA LEU A 5 23.90 -20.87 22.31
C LEU A 5 22.62 -21.26 23.04
N ILE A 6 21.92 -20.26 23.56
CA ILE A 6 20.57 -20.41 24.10
C ILE A 6 19.72 -20.88 22.92
N ASN A 7 19.32 -22.17 22.92
CA ASN A 7 18.18 -22.63 22.14
C ASN A 7 16.95 -21.93 22.72
N MET A 8 16.64 -20.75 22.19
CA MET A 8 15.36 -20.10 22.45
C MET A 8 14.30 -20.90 21.71
N GLU A 9 13.30 -21.38 22.43
CA GLU A 9 12.17 -22.07 21.82
C GLU A 9 11.43 -21.11 20.88
N ALA A 10 10.85 -21.64 19.79
CA ALA A 10 10.24 -20.81 18.76
C ALA A 10 9.11 -19.91 19.31
N GLU A 11 8.36 -20.40 20.30
CA GLU A 11 7.29 -19.66 20.99
C GLU A 11 7.85 -18.44 21.73
N ASP A 12 8.91 -18.62 22.53
CA ASP A 12 9.56 -17.54 23.27
C ASP A 12 10.12 -16.44 22.34
N TYR A 13 10.64 -16.84 21.17
CA TYR A 13 11.10 -15.88 20.16
C TYR A 13 9.96 -15.05 19.58
N ILE A 14 8.84 -15.70 19.24
CA ILE A 14 7.66 -15.04 18.69
C ILE A 14 7.06 -14.09 19.73
N ASP A 15 6.94 -14.52 20.98
CA ASP A 15 6.38 -13.69 22.05
C ASP A 15 7.23 -12.45 22.30
N GLN A 16 8.56 -12.58 22.29
CA GLN A 16 9.47 -11.42 22.39
C GLN A 16 9.35 -10.47 21.20
N LEU A 17 9.21 -11.00 19.98
CA LEU A 17 9.02 -10.20 18.77
C LEU A 17 7.71 -9.41 18.85
N ILE A 18 6.61 -10.09 19.20
CA ILE A 18 5.28 -9.48 19.35
C ILE A 18 5.31 -8.40 20.43
N GLU A 19 5.91 -8.68 21.57
CA GLU A 19 5.96 -7.72 22.67
C GLU A 19 6.78 -6.48 22.32
N THR A 20 7.89 -6.66 21.60
CA THR A 20 8.73 -5.55 21.12
C THR A 20 7.98 -4.66 20.12
N GLU A 21 7.22 -5.25 19.21
CA GLU A 21 6.51 -4.52 18.15
C GLU A 21 5.12 -4.02 18.55
N ARG A 22 4.56 -4.49 19.68
CA ARG A 22 3.17 -4.27 20.09
C ARG A 22 2.75 -2.79 20.03
N GLU A 23 3.59 -1.91 20.58
CA GLU A 23 3.28 -0.48 20.60
C GLU A 23 3.24 0.11 19.17
N GLY A 24 4.21 -0.27 18.33
CA GLY A 24 4.23 0.13 16.91
C GLY A 24 3.02 -0.41 16.15
N MET A 25 2.62 -1.66 16.41
CA MET A 25 1.42 -2.26 15.82
C MET A 25 0.16 -1.51 16.24
N ASN A 26 0.03 -1.14 17.51
CA ASN A 26 -1.12 -0.37 18.01
C ASN A 26 -1.22 1.01 17.34
N GLN A 27 -0.09 1.72 17.21
CA GLN A 27 -0.04 3.03 16.55
C GLN A 27 -0.45 2.92 15.08
N ARG A 28 0.04 1.91 14.37
CA ARG A 28 -0.29 1.66 12.96
C ARG A 28 -1.74 1.21 12.78
N ALA A 29 -2.27 0.38 13.68
CA ALA A 29 -3.68 -0.02 13.68
C ALA A 29 -4.60 1.18 13.93
N LYS A 30 -4.22 2.09 14.83
CA LYS A 30 -4.93 3.36 15.05
C LYS A 30 -4.94 4.22 13.79
N TRP A 31 -3.79 4.37 13.14
CA TRP A 31 -3.69 5.09 11.86
C TRP A 31 -4.62 4.50 10.79
N ILE A 32 -4.66 3.17 10.66
CA ILE A 32 -5.60 2.49 9.74
C ILE A 32 -7.04 2.83 10.11
N SER A 33 -7.41 2.75 11.40
CA SER A 33 -8.77 3.07 11.86
C SER A 33 -9.17 4.51 11.58
N GLU A 34 -8.23 5.46 11.55
CA GLU A 34 -8.49 6.88 11.29
C GLU A 34 -8.65 7.19 9.79
N HIS A 35 -8.06 6.37 8.90
CA HIS A 35 -8.04 6.64 7.46
C HIS A 35 -8.91 5.69 6.64
N ARG A 36 -9.14 4.47 7.14
CA ARG A 36 -9.94 3.45 6.45
C ARG A 36 -11.39 3.93 6.35
N PRO A 37 -12.03 3.87 5.16
CA PRO A 37 -13.41 4.25 5.03
C PRO A 37 -14.31 3.25 5.79
N GLN A 38 -15.29 3.79 6.51
CA GLN A 38 -16.29 3.01 7.23
C GLN A 38 -17.65 3.17 6.55
N TYR A 39 -18.23 2.04 6.13
CA TYR A 39 -19.54 2.00 5.47
C TYR A 39 -20.55 1.25 6.32
N SER A 40 -21.70 1.89 6.52
CA SER A 40 -22.80 1.36 7.34
C SER A 40 -23.37 0.02 6.86
N HIS A 41 -23.23 -0.31 5.58
CA HIS A 41 -23.77 -1.54 4.99
C HIS A 41 -22.69 -2.44 4.36
N GLY A 42 -21.41 -2.15 4.59
CA GLY A 42 -20.28 -2.88 4.03
C GLY A 42 -19.71 -2.30 2.73
N MET A 43 -18.80 -3.04 2.10
CA MET A 43 -18.15 -2.67 0.84
C MET A 43 -18.33 -3.78 -0.19
N SER A 44 -18.68 -3.43 -1.42
CA SER A 44 -18.76 -4.36 -2.55
C SER A 44 -17.58 -4.09 -3.49
N MET A 45 -16.48 -4.81 -3.32
CA MET A 45 -15.24 -4.57 -4.07
C MET A 45 -15.27 -5.18 -5.48
N PHE A 46 -14.92 -4.38 -6.48
CA PHE A 46 -14.60 -4.88 -7.81
C PHE A 46 -13.31 -5.71 -7.77
N GLY A 47 -13.32 -6.86 -8.45
CA GLY A 47 -12.26 -7.87 -8.38
C GLY A 47 -12.55 -9.04 -7.41
N GLY A 48 -13.67 -9.00 -6.69
CA GLY A 48 -14.16 -10.10 -5.86
C GLY A 48 -13.25 -10.45 -4.68
N GLU A 49 -13.23 -11.73 -4.29
CA GLU A 49 -12.48 -12.23 -3.12
C GLU A 49 -10.98 -11.92 -3.20
N LYS A 50 -10.40 -11.95 -4.40
CA LYS A 50 -8.97 -11.63 -4.59
C LYS A 50 -8.66 -10.19 -4.20
N ALA A 51 -9.48 -9.24 -4.65
CA ALA A 51 -9.33 -7.83 -4.28
C ALA A 51 -9.53 -7.64 -2.78
N LEU A 52 -10.51 -8.32 -2.18
CA LEU A 52 -10.72 -8.27 -0.73
C LEU A 52 -9.51 -8.77 0.06
N THR A 53 -8.92 -9.91 -0.31
CA THR A 53 -7.70 -10.42 0.32
C THR A 53 -6.54 -9.43 0.21
N LEU A 54 -6.29 -8.87 -0.98
CA LEU A 54 -5.23 -7.87 -1.18
C LEU A 54 -5.46 -6.61 -0.35
N TYR A 55 -6.73 -6.17 -0.26
CA TYR A 55 -7.12 -5.03 0.57
C TYR A 55 -6.79 -5.28 2.04
N GLU A 56 -7.22 -6.41 2.60
CA GLU A 56 -6.99 -6.77 4.01
C GLU A 56 -5.51 -7.02 4.31
N ASP A 57 -4.82 -7.78 3.47
CA ASP A 57 -3.41 -8.14 3.67
C ASP A 57 -2.48 -6.93 3.55
N SER A 58 -2.81 -5.94 2.70
CA SER A 58 -2.02 -4.71 2.61
C SER A 58 -2.05 -3.91 3.91
N GLN A 59 -3.19 -3.87 4.60
CA GLN A 59 -3.35 -3.21 5.90
C GLN A 59 -2.69 -4.00 7.01
N LEU A 60 -2.86 -5.33 7.03
CA LEU A 60 -2.20 -6.19 8.00
C LEU A 60 -0.68 -6.09 7.88
N SER A 61 -0.14 -6.10 6.66
CA SER A 61 1.28 -5.92 6.41
C SER A 61 1.79 -4.60 6.97
N TYR A 62 1.03 -3.50 6.83
CA TYR A 62 1.36 -2.22 7.44
C TYR A 62 1.33 -2.30 8.98
N ILE A 63 0.29 -2.89 9.58
CA ILE A 63 0.18 -3.06 11.04
C ILE A 63 1.38 -3.83 11.59
N TYR A 64 1.81 -4.91 10.93
CA TYR A 64 2.98 -5.70 11.32
C TYR A 64 4.33 -5.04 11.01
N GLY A 65 4.36 -3.86 10.37
CA GLY A 65 5.60 -3.16 10.04
C GLY A 65 6.29 -3.69 8.78
N THR A 66 5.65 -4.60 8.04
CA THR A 66 6.13 -5.11 6.75
C THR A 66 5.74 -4.15 5.62
N PHE A 67 6.31 -2.94 5.64
CA PHE A 67 5.91 -1.84 4.76
C PHE A 67 6.09 -2.13 3.27
N SER A 68 7.15 -2.86 2.89
CA SER A 68 7.33 -3.31 1.52
C SER A 68 6.18 -4.22 1.06
N GLY A 69 5.75 -5.14 1.92
CA GLY A 69 4.59 -6.00 1.69
C GLY A 69 3.31 -5.18 1.52
N SER A 70 3.11 -4.19 2.39
CA SER A 70 1.99 -3.25 2.28
C SER A 70 1.96 -2.55 0.92
N ILE A 71 3.09 -1.99 0.47
CA ILE A 71 3.19 -1.30 -0.83
C ILE A 71 2.84 -2.23 -2.00
N LEU A 72 3.41 -3.45 -2.03
CA LEU A 72 3.18 -4.39 -3.12
C LEU A 72 1.72 -4.88 -3.19
N LEU A 73 1.13 -5.19 -2.04
CA LEU A 73 -0.25 -5.65 -1.95
C LEU A 73 -1.24 -4.52 -2.23
N SER A 74 -0.97 -3.31 -1.76
CA SER A 74 -1.76 -2.11 -2.07
C SER A 74 -1.81 -1.83 -3.57
N GLN A 75 -0.66 -1.89 -4.26
CA GLN A 75 -0.66 -1.73 -5.72
C GLN A 75 -1.44 -2.84 -6.40
N SER A 76 -1.25 -4.10 -5.97
CA SER A 76 -1.98 -5.24 -6.54
C SER A 76 -3.50 -5.08 -6.37
N PHE A 77 -3.96 -4.60 -5.21
CA PHE A 77 -5.37 -4.28 -4.98
C PHE A 77 -5.87 -3.23 -5.97
N ILE A 78 -5.17 -2.10 -6.08
CA ILE A 78 -5.58 -0.98 -6.94
C ILE A 78 -5.67 -1.46 -8.40
N GLU A 79 -4.65 -2.16 -8.90
CA GLU A 79 -4.64 -2.69 -10.27
C GLU A 79 -5.81 -3.64 -10.52
N GLN A 80 -6.05 -4.61 -9.63
CA GLN A 80 -7.16 -5.56 -9.78
C GLN A 80 -8.52 -4.85 -9.77
N SER A 81 -8.72 -3.91 -8.86
CA SER A 81 -9.99 -3.20 -8.72
C SER A 81 -10.27 -2.25 -9.87
N ILE A 82 -9.25 -1.52 -10.36
CA ILE A 82 -9.38 -0.64 -11.52
C ILE A 82 -9.63 -1.44 -12.80
N CYS A 83 -8.90 -2.53 -13.04
CA CYS A 83 -9.15 -3.37 -14.21
C CYS A 83 -10.53 -4.03 -14.16
N ALA A 84 -10.97 -4.50 -12.98
CA ALA A 84 -12.31 -5.07 -12.83
C ALA A 84 -13.41 -4.03 -13.05
N MET A 85 -13.21 -2.77 -12.63
CA MET A 85 -14.15 -1.69 -12.90
C MET A 85 -14.22 -1.37 -14.41
N ALA A 86 -13.07 -1.31 -15.10
CA ALA A 86 -13.04 -1.08 -16.55
C ALA A 86 -13.76 -2.21 -17.32
N HIS A 87 -13.57 -3.46 -16.90
CA HIS A 87 -14.29 -4.61 -17.45
C HIS A 87 -15.82 -4.48 -17.26
N ASP A 88 -16.28 -4.16 -16.05
CA ASP A 88 -17.72 -3.99 -15.77
C ASP A 88 -18.36 -2.81 -16.52
N ALA A 89 -17.59 -1.73 -16.71
CA ALA A 89 -18.00 -0.55 -17.49
C ALA A 89 -18.04 -0.80 -19.02
N GLY A 90 -17.79 -2.04 -19.45
CA GLY A 90 -18.07 -2.50 -20.81
C GLY A 90 -16.92 -2.27 -21.79
N GLU A 91 -15.70 -2.09 -21.31
CA GLU A 91 -14.55 -1.97 -22.21
C GLU A 91 -14.21 -3.31 -22.89
N PHE A 92 -14.60 -4.47 -22.34
CA PHE A 92 -14.02 -5.75 -22.76
C PHE A 92 -14.96 -6.94 -22.98
N THR A 93 -14.41 -7.89 -23.77
CA THR A 93 -14.87 -9.27 -23.95
C THR A 93 -13.95 -10.24 -23.20
N GLU A 94 -14.35 -11.51 -23.01
CA GLU A 94 -13.65 -12.49 -22.15
C GLU A 94 -12.15 -12.77 -22.48
N ASP A 95 -11.67 -12.37 -23.66
CA ASP A 95 -10.31 -12.66 -24.15
C ASP A 95 -9.29 -11.51 -23.94
N ASP A 96 -9.71 -10.36 -23.41
CA ASP A 96 -8.85 -9.18 -23.30
C ASP A 96 -7.98 -9.21 -22.02
N LEU A 97 -6.65 -9.15 -22.17
CA LEU A 97 -5.71 -8.95 -21.07
C LEU A 97 -5.46 -7.46 -20.88
N LEU A 98 -6.19 -6.85 -19.96
CA LEU A 98 -6.08 -5.43 -19.70
C LEU A 98 -4.83 -5.07 -18.89
N GLY A 99 -4.02 -4.16 -19.43
CA GLY A 99 -2.99 -3.46 -18.67
C GLY A 99 -3.60 -2.38 -17.78
N TYR A 100 -3.05 -2.20 -16.59
CA TYR A 100 -3.51 -1.18 -15.62
C TYR A 100 -3.62 0.24 -16.23
N HIS A 101 -2.64 0.67 -17.02
CA HIS A 101 -2.65 2.00 -17.63
C HIS A 101 -3.78 2.16 -18.64
N ASP A 102 -4.07 1.14 -19.44
CA ASP A 102 -5.18 1.17 -20.40
C ASP A 102 -6.52 1.25 -19.66
N ALA A 103 -6.65 0.55 -18.52
CA ALA A 103 -7.82 0.61 -17.66
C ALA A 103 -8.06 2.02 -17.09
N VAL A 104 -7.01 2.67 -16.57
CA VAL A 104 -7.09 4.03 -16.05
C VAL A 104 -7.51 4.98 -17.16
N ASN A 105 -6.84 4.94 -18.32
CA ASN A 105 -7.17 5.79 -19.47
C ASN A 105 -8.64 5.64 -19.90
N PHE A 106 -9.12 4.40 -20.03
CA PHE A 106 -10.51 4.12 -20.40
C PHE A 106 -11.53 4.72 -19.42
N LEU A 107 -11.29 4.55 -18.11
CA LEU A 107 -12.19 5.04 -17.06
C LEU A 107 -12.17 6.57 -16.98
N THR A 108 -11.01 7.18 -17.23
CA THR A 108 -10.86 8.64 -17.28
C THR A 108 -11.55 9.25 -18.49
N GLU A 109 -11.43 8.65 -19.68
CA GLU A 109 -12.13 9.11 -20.89
C GLU A 109 -13.67 9.10 -20.76
N ARG A 110 -14.19 8.35 -19.77
CA ARG A 110 -15.63 8.22 -19.48
C ARG A 110 -16.08 8.97 -18.24
N ASP A 111 -15.22 9.79 -17.65
CA ASP A 111 -15.48 10.53 -16.41
C ASP A 111 -15.91 9.63 -15.24
N ILE A 112 -15.41 8.37 -15.20
CA ILE A 112 -15.70 7.41 -14.11
C ILE A 112 -14.65 7.54 -12.99
N VAL A 113 -13.38 7.73 -13.36
CA VAL A 113 -12.25 7.89 -12.43
C VAL A 113 -11.36 9.04 -12.90
N ASP A 114 -11.13 10.02 -12.04
CA ASP A 114 -10.01 10.96 -12.21
C ASP A 114 -8.77 10.40 -11.48
N PRO A 115 -7.66 10.13 -12.19
CA PRO A 115 -6.45 9.56 -11.60
C PRO A 115 -5.80 10.45 -10.55
N ASN A 116 -6.15 11.74 -10.50
CA ASN A 116 -5.65 12.74 -9.56
C ASN A 116 -6.58 12.95 -8.35
N GLU A 117 -7.86 12.56 -8.42
CA GLU A 117 -8.82 12.70 -7.31
C GLU A 117 -8.74 11.55 -6.30
N VAL A 118 -7.51 11.15 -5.94
CA VAL A 118 -7.24 10.18 -4.87
C VAL A 118 -6.48 10.84 -3.73
N SER A 119 -6.77 10.44 -2.49
CA SER A 119 -6.19 11.07 -1.29
C SER A 119 -4.69 10.80 -1.07
N GLY A 120 -4.09 9.89 -1.84
CA GLY A 120 -2.72 9.41 -1.69
C GLY A 120 -1.83 9.82 -2.86
N VAL A 121 -1.25 8.83 -3.51
CA VAL A 121 -0.52 8.99 -4.78
C VAL A 121 -1.49 8.86 -5.95
N PRO A 122 -1.39 9.72 -6.98
CA PRO A 122 -2.14 9.58 -8.22
C PRO A 122 -2.02 8.19 -8.83
N LEU A 123 -3.07 7.73 -9.50
CA LEU A 123 -3.12 6.39 -10.10
C LEU A 123 -1.97 6.16 -11.09
N ASP A 124 -1.65 7.15 -11.92
CA ASP A 124 -0.55 7.04 -12.90
C ASP A 124 0.84 7.04 -12.26
N GLU A 125 0.96 7.42 -10.99
CA GLU A 125 2.23 7.53 -10.27
C GLU A 125 2.49 6.38 -9.30
N LEU A 126 1.58 5.40 -9.16
CA LEU A 126 1.73 4.28 -8.22
C LEU A 126 3.06 3.53 -8.38
N HIS A 127 3.50 3.37 -9.64
CA HIS A 127 4.74 2.69 -9.98
C HIS A 127 5.98 3.34 -9.35
N ASN A 128 5.94 4.64 -9.02
CA ASN A 128 7.05 5.34 -8.37
C ASN A 128 7.32 4.83 -6.95
N LEU A 129 6.29 4.37 -6.22
CA LEU A 129 6.45 3.80 -4.88
C LEU A 129 6.86 2.33 -4.91
N ARG A 130 6.27 1.56 -5.84
CA ARG A 130 6.50 0.12 -5.92
C ARG A 130 7.79 -0.25 -6.60
N ASN A 131 8.21 0.47 -7.63
CA ASN A 131 9.41 0.11 -8.40
C ASN A 131 10.69 0.08 -7.56
N PRO A 132 10.96 1.04 -6.64
CA PRO A 132 12.10 0.96 -5.73
C PRO A 132 12.09 -0.25 -4.78
N VAL A 133 10.92 -0.88 -4.58
CA VAL A 133 10.74 -2.04 -3.70
C VAL A 133 10.80 -3.35 -4.50
N ALA A 134 10.16 -3.40 -5.66
CA ALA A 134 9.94 -4.62 -6.43
C ALA A 134 11.04 -4.90 -7.47
N HIS A 135 11.79 -3.88 -7.86
CA HIS A 135 12.74 -3.95 -8.95
C HIS A 135 14.11 -3.45 -8.53
N PHE A 136 15.15 -4.00 -9.16
CA PHE A 136 16.47 -3.43 -9.05
C PHE A 136 16.44 -1.99 -9.60
N ARG A 137 16.95 -1.06 -8.81
CA ARG A 137 17.23 0.32 -9.20
C ARG A 137 18.70 0.60 -8.94
N ASP A 138 19.34 1.30 -9.87
CA ASP A 138 20.69 1.79 -9.63
C ASP A 138 20.67 2.72 -8.40
N PRO A 139 21.65 2.66 -7.48
CA PRO A 139 21.69 3.54 -6.31
C PRO A 139 21.74 5.05 -6.62
N SER A 140 22.05 5.44 -7.86
CA SER A 140 22.01 6.82 -8.34
C SER A 140 20.64 7.27 -8.88
N ASP A 141 19.73 6.33 -9.13
CA ASP A 141 18.35 6.58 -9.55
C ASP A 141 17.62 7.44 -8.51
N GLU A 142 16.89 8.46 -8.97
CA GLU A 142 16.25 9.47 -8.12
C GLU A 142 15.22 8.87 -7.17
N ASP A 143 14.55 7.80 -7.57
CA ASP A 143 13.52 7.13 -6.78
C ASP A 143 14.09 6.07 -5.83
N SER A 144 15.37 5.72 -5.98
CA SER A 144 16.00 4.73 -5.10
C SER A 144 16.03 5.21 -3.65
N LEU A 145 15.81 4.30 -2.70
CA LEU A 145 15.84 4.59 -1.26
C LEU A 145 17.19 5.20 -0.85
N SER A 146 18.29 4.72 -1.44
CA SER A 146 19.64 5.25 -1.22
C SER A 146 19.76 6.71 -1.65
N ARG A 147 19.32 7.04 -2.88
CA ARG A 147 19.42 8.41 -3.40
C ARG A 147 18.52 9.36 -2.62
N ARG A 148 17.29 8.96 -2.31
CA ARG A 148 16.34 9.71 -1.48
C ARG A 148 16.92 10.03 -0.10
N LYS A 149 17.57 9.06 0.55
CA LYS A 149 18.25 9.29 1.84
C LYS A 149 19.37 10.32 1.74
N VAL A 150 20.20 10.24 0.69
CA VAL A 150 21.27 11.23 0.43
C VAL A 150 20.69 12.61 0.13
N THR A 151 19.59 12.69 -0.63
CA THR A 151 18.90 13.94 -0.94
C THR A 151 18.34 14.60 0.32
N ASN A 152 17.70 13.83 1.22
CA ASN A 152 17.22 14.36 2.50
C ASN A 152 18.36 14.94 3.34
N ALA A 153 19.47 14.21 3.50
CA ALA A 153 20.63 14.69 4.26
C ALA A 153 21.27 15.96 3.66
N ARG A 154 21.13 16.18 2.34
CA ARG A 154 21.60 17.40 1.67
C ARG A 154 20.65 18.58 1.86
N ASN A 155 19.35 18.33 1.80
CA ASN A 155 18.33 19.36 1.92
C ASN A 155 18.13 19.81 3.37
N GLU A 156 18.32 18.90 4.32
CA GLU A 156 18.17 19.13 5.76
C GLU A 156 19.40 18.66 6.54
N PRO A 157 20.54 19.36 6.45
CA PRO A 157 21.80 18.87 7.02
C PRO A 157 21.84 18.82 8.55
N GLU A 158 20.92 19.51 9.23
CA GLU A 158 20.79 19.50 10.69
C GLU A 158 19.77 18.47 11.19
N SER A 159 19.00 17.81 10.31
CA SER A 159 18.04 16.77 10.70
C SER A 159 18.65 15.38 10.66
N VAL A 160 18.14 14.49 11.50
CA VAL A 160 18.50 13.07 11.43
C VAL A 160 17.87 12.50 10.16
N ALA A 161 18.70 12.08 9.21
CA ALA A 161 18.20 11.49 7.97
C ALA A 161 17.33 10.26 8.29
N PRO A 162 16.17 10.11 7.63
CA PRO A 162 15.26 9.02 7.91
C PRO A 162 15.92 7.66 7.64
N THR A 163 15.53 6.69 8.44
CA THR A 163 15.85 5.28 8.22
C THR A 163 15.08 4.78 6.99
N THR A 164 15.60 3.71 6.37
CA THR A 164 14.89 3.06 5.26
C THR A 164 13.50 2.59 5.68
N ASN A 165 13.34 2.16 6.95
CA ASN A 165 12.06 1.72 7.47
C ASN A 165 11.04 2.86 7.58
N GLU A 166 11.46 4.04 8.05
CA GLU A 166 10.61 5.24 8.09
C GLU A 166 10.21 5.68 6.68
N MET A 167 11.13 5.65 5.72
CA MET A 167 10.81 5.99 4.33
C MET A 167 9.79 5.02 3.72
N LEU A 168 9.94 3.72 3.98
CA LEU A 168 8.98 2.71 3.53
C LEU A 168 7.63 2.84 4.24
N LYS A 169 7.62 3.22 5.52
CA LYS A 169 6.39 3.53 6.26
C LYS A 169 5.64 4.67 5.60
N ASP A 170 6.33 5.76 5.29
CA ASP A 170 5.73 6.92 4.62
C ASP A 170 5.16 6.56 3.24
N ASP A 171 5.89 5.76 2.46
CA ASP A 171 5.42 5.30 1.15
C ASP A 171 4.21 4.35 1.28
N ALA A 172 4.21 3.46 2.28
CA ALA A 172 3.08 2.60 2.59
C ALA A 172 1.83 3.41 2.99
N GLU A 173 1.99 4.46 3.81
CA GLU A 173 0.88 5.35 4.18
C GLU A 173 0.29 6.08 2.97
N LYS A 174 1.13 6.57 2.05
CA LYS A 174 0.68 7.24 0.83
C LYS A 174 -0.12 6.30 -0.07
N ILE A 175 0.38 5.09 -0.32
CA ILE A 175 -0.35 4.16 -1.19
C ILE A 175 -1.60 3.60 -0.51
N LEU A 176 -1.59 3.39 0.82
CA LEU A 176 -2.79 2.99 1.56
C LEU A 176 -3.87 4.07 1.52
N LYS A 177 -3.51 5.36 1.53
CA LYS A 177 -4.48 6.43 1.28
C LYS A 177 -5.11 6.33 -0.11
N THR A 178 -4.34 5.94 -1.14
CA THR A 178 -4.90 5.64 -2.46
C THR A 178 -5.81 4.42 -2.43
N VAL A 179 -5.40 3.33 -1.74
CA VAL A 179 -6.23 2.13 -1.53
C VAL A 179 -7.58 2.50 -0.91
N PHE A 180 -7.57 3.29 0.16
CA PHE A 180 -8.79 3.74 0.83
C PHE A 180 -9.65 4.62 -0.07
N SER A 181 -9.05 5.53 -0.83
CA SER A 181 -9.75 6.36 -1.82
C SER A 181 -10.43 5.51 -2.89
N VAL A 182 -9.70 4.55 -3.49
CA VAL A 182 -10.24 3.61 -4.49
C VAL A 182 -11.33 2.74 -3.88
N ALA A 183 -11.15 2.26 -2.65
CA ALA A 183 -12.17 1.52 -1.93
C ALA A 183 -13.46 2.33 -1.71
N THR A 184 -13.39 3.67 -1.67
CA THR A 184 -14.59 4.50 -1.54
C THR A 184 -15.49 4.50 -2.76
N LEU A 185 -14.94 4.24 -3.95
CA LEU A 185 -15.71 4.06 -5.19
C LEU A 185 -16.63 2.82 -5.12
N PHE A 186 -16.41 1.96 -4.13
CA PHE A 186 -17.03 0.65 -3.93
C PHE A 186 -17.93 0.58 -2.68
N GLY A 187 -18.08 1.70 -1.98
CA GLY A 187 -18.84 1.78 -0.74
C GLY A 187 -20.34 1.61 -0.97
N VAL A 188 -21.00 0.82 -0.12
CA VAL A 188 -22.46 0.66 -0.12
C VAL A 188 -23.04 1.28 1.15
N GLY A 189 -24.02 2.18 0.99
CA GLY A 189 -24.66 2.91 2.09
C GLY A 189 -23.96 4.23 2.46
N TYR A 190 -24.31 4.80 3.61
CA TYR A 190 -23.72 6.07 4.06
C TYR A 190 -22.31 5.86 4.61
N ARG A 191 -21.42 6.79 4.27
CA ARG A 191 -20.10 6.93 4.90
C ARG A 191 -20.33 7.37 6.35
N SER A 192 -19.69 6.67 7.27
CA SER A 192 -19.69 7.08 8.68
C SER A 192 -18.57 8.09 8.82
N ASP A 193 -18.93 9.35 9.08
CA ASP A 193 -17.98 10.43 9.39
C ASP A 193 -17.33 10.23 10.75
#